data_AF-A0A2V1D7S2-F1
#
_entry.id   AF-A0A2V1D7S2-F1
#
_cell.length_a   1.000
_cell.length_b   1.000
_cell.length_c   1.000
_cell.angle_alpha   90.00
_cell.angle_beta   90.00
_cell.angle_gamma   90.00
#
_symmetry.space_group_name_H-M   'P 1'
#
loop_
_entity.id
_entity.type
_entity.pdbx_description
1 polymer ?
#
loop_
_entity_poly.entity_id
_entity_poly.type
_entity_poly.pdbx_seq_one_letter_code
_entity_poly.pdbx_strand_id
1 'polypeptide(L)'
;MLYESVSAAPCRGNSVLRSLLHIDGLLDRIADLTKNAGLLHQRFQSTTLQSDRETMVARLREEVTILDRHVEEHKKAVRSINFQDIVALYGVAGRTSEEALAEVQGDFEGVGSMVEEMRRCAREALADAVHEGTETPSTGSEIDLSEEE
;
A
#
# COMPACT_ATOMS: atom_id res chain seq x y z
N MET A 1 25.15 -53.87 -2.13
CA MET A 1 24.81 -52.62 -2.85
C MET A 1 23.73 -51.93 -2.07
N LEU A 2 24.09 -50.94 -1.26
CA LEU A 2 23.15 -50.10 -0.51
C LEU A 2 22.92 -48.86 -1.36
N TYR A 3 21.76 -48.78 -2.01
CA TYR A 3 21.26 -47.51 -2.53
C TYR A 3 20.79 -46.71 -1.31
N GLU A 4 21.62 -45.79 -0.84
CA GLU A 4 21.18 -44.75 0.07
C GLU A 4 20.08 -43.96 -0.65
N SER A 5 18.88 -44.05 -0.08
CA SER A 5 17.74 -43.23 -0.41
C SER A 5 18.13 -41.77 -0.20
N VAL A 6 18.45 -41.07 -1.30
CA VAL A 6 18.56 -39.61 -1.32
C VAL A 6 17.22 -39.06 -0.89
N SER A 7 17.15 -38.67 0.38
CA SER A 7 16.02 -37.99 0.97
C SER A 7 15.75 -36.74 0.15
N ALA A 8 14.66 -36.75 -0.62
CA ALA A 8 14.13 -35.58 -1.28
C ALA A 8 13.63 -34.63 -0.19
N ALA A 9 14.54 -33.86 0.39
CA ALA A 9 14.18 -32.69 1.15
C ALA A 9 13.36 -31.79 0.21
N PRO A 10 12.07 -31.53 0.48
CA PRO A 10 11.28 -30.65 -0.37
C PRO A 10 12.04 -29.33 -0.52
N CYS A 11 12.19 -28.85 -1.74
CA CYS A 11 13.03 -27.70 -2.10
C CYS A 11 12.58 -26.44 -1.35
N ARG A 12 13.06 -26.23 -0.11
CA ARG A 12 12.70 -25.09 0.74
C ARG A 12 12.98 -23.74 0.08
N GLY A 13 14.02 -23.67 -0.75
CA GLY A 13 14.31 -22.49 -1.57
C GLY A 13 13.18 -22.12 -2.55
N ASN A 14 12.53 -23.09 -3.18
CA ASN A 14 11.45 -22.81 -4.13
C ASN A 14 10.19 -22.26 -3.46
N SER A 15 9.89 -22.65 -2.22
CA SER A 15 8.78 -22.07 -1.46
C SER A 15 9.05 -20.62 -1.07
N VAL A 16 10.27 -20.30 -0.63
CA VAL A 16 10.65 -18.95 -0.20
C VAL A 16 10.64 -17.99 -1.38
N LEU A 17 11.21 -18.40 -2.53
CA LEU A 17 11.18 -17.60 -3.75
C LEU A 17 9.75 -17.30 -4.23
N ARG A 18 8.83 -18.28 -4.14
CA ARG A 18 7.41 -18.03 -4.47
C ARG A 18 6.76 -17.05 -3.51
N SER A 19 7.05 -17.14 -2.21
CA SER A 19 6.53 -16.18 -1.23
C SER A 19 7.06 -14.77 -1.49
N LEU A 20 8.34 -14.63 -1.84
CA LEU A 20 8.94 -13.34 -2.20
C LEU A 20 8.32 -12.77 -3.48
N LEU A 21 8.14 -13.58 -4.53
CA LEU A 21 7.46 -13.15 -5.76
C LEU A 21 6.00 -12.75 -5.52
N HIS A 22 5.31 -13.45 -4.61
CA HIS A 22 3.95 -13.07 -4.24
C HIS A 22 3.92 -11.73 -3.50
N ILE A 23 4.86 -11.49 -2.59
CA ILE A 23 5.02 -10.23 -1.87
C ILE A 23 5.34 -9.09 -2.82
N ASP A 24 6.25 -9.31 -3.76
CA ASP A 24 6.61 -8.35 -4.81
C ASP A 24 5.37 -7.93 -5.63
N GLY A 25 4.59 -8.91 -6.11
CA GLY A 25 3.35 -8.62 -6.81
C GLY A 25 2.27 -7.94 -5.94
N LEU A 26 2.32 -8.07 -4.61
CA LEU A 26 1.46 -7.29 -3.71
C LEU A 26 1.96 -5.84 -3.57
N LEU A 27 3.28 -5.63 -3.52
CA LEU A 27 3.88 -4.29 -3.48
C LEU A 27 3.55 -3.49 -4.74
N ASP A 28 3.64 -4.10 -5.92
CA ASP A 28 3.25 -3.47 -7.19
C ASP A 28 1.79 -3.00 -7.15
N ARG A 29 0.88 -3.86 -6.67
CA ARG A 29 -0.55 -3.53 -6.55
C ARG A 29 -0.79 -2.41 -5.55
N ILE A 30 -0.12 -2.44 -4.40
CA ILE A 30 -0.19 -1.38 -3.39
C ILE A 30 0.26 -0.04 -3.99
N ALA A 31 1.39 -0.03 -4.71
CA ALA A 31 1.92 1.16 -5.35
C ALA A 31 0.96 1.72 -6.43
N ASP A 32 0.39 0.85 -7.25
CA ASP A 32 -0.58 1.23 -8.29
C ASP A 32 -1.86 1.83 -7.69
N LEU A 33 -2.41 1.21 -6.64
CA LEU A 33 -3.61 1.71 -5.95
C LEU A 33 -3.34 3.07 -5.28
N THR A 34 -2.19 3.24 -4.62
CA THR A 34 -1.80 4.52 -4.03
C THR A 34 -1.61 5.61 -5.09
N LYS A 35 -1.01 5.27 -6.23
CA LYS A 35 -0.90 6.19 -7.38
C LYS A 35 -2.27 6.58 -7.92
N ASN A 36 -3.17 5.62 -8.09
CA ASN A 36 -4.53 5.88 -8.55
C ASN A 36 -5.31 6.77 -7.58
N ALA A 37 -5.17 6.53 -6.27
CA ALA A 37 -5.74 7.39 -5.25
C ALA A 37 -5.24 8.83 -5.37
N GLY A 38 -3.92 9.03 -5.56
CA GLY A 38 -3.35 10.35 -5.81
C GLY A 38 -3.93 11.04 -7.06
N LEU A 39 -4.06 10.30 -8.17
CA LEU A 39 -4.64 10.83 -9.42
C LEU A 39 -6.12 11.19 -9.28
N LEU A 40 -6.90 10.36 -8.58
CA LEU A 40 -8.32 10.64 -8.31
C LEU A 40 -8.48 11.86 -7.40
N HIS A 41 -7.62 12.00 -6.39
CA HIS A 41 -7.62 13.16 -5.50
C HIS A 41 -7.26 14.45 -6.24
N GLN A 42 -6.22 14.42 -7.09
CA GLN A 42 -5.89 15.56 -7.95
C GLN A 42 -7.06 15.97 -8.86
N ARG A 43 -7.75 14.99 -9.45
CA ARG A 43 -8.93 15.24 -10.29
C ARG A 43 -10.08 15.84 -9.47
N PHE A 44 -10.30 15.34 -8.26
CA PHE A 44 -11.28 15.88 -7.33
C PHE A 44 -11.01 17.37 -7.02
N GLN A 45 -9.76 17.74 -6.73
CA GLN A 45 -9.38 19.14 -6.48
C GLN A 45 -9.61 20.04 -7.70
N SER A 46 -9.43 19.51 -8.91
CA SER A 46 -9.56 20.29 -10.15
C SER A 46 -11.00 20.45 -10.65
N THR A 47 -11.95 19.63 -10.18
CA THR A 47 -13.32 19.63 -10.71
C THR A 47 -14.25 20.53 -9.88
N THR A 48 -15.07 21.30 -10.57
CA THR A 48 -16.06 22.20 -9.96
C THR A 48 -17.47 21.60 -9.93
N LEU A 49 -17.71 20.52 -10.68
CA LEU A 49 -19.01 19.86 -10.74
C LEU A 49 -19.20 18.94 -9.55
N GLN A 50 -20.24 19.19 -8.76
CA GLN A 50 -20.55 18.41 -7.55
C GLN A 50 -20.76 16.91 -7.85
N SER A 51 -21.45 16.58 -8.95
CA SER A 51 -21.67 15.19 -9.38
C SER A 51 -20.37 14.44 -9.66
N ASP A 52 -19.38 15.14 -10.22
CA ASP A 52 -18.07 14.57 -10.52
C ASP A 52 -17.26 14.40 -9.23
N ARG A 53 -17.34 15.37 -8.30
CA ARG A 53 -16.72 15.27 -6.98
C ARG A 53 -17.23 14.04 -6.22
N GLU A 54 -18.53 13.84 -6.17
CA GLU A 54 -19.16 12.67 -5.52
C GLU A 54 -18.71 11.35 -6.16
N THR A 55 -18.64 11.32 -7.50
CA THR A 55 -18.13 10.16 -8.24
C THR A 55 -16.66 9.87 -7.91
N MET A 56 -15.81 10.90 -7.84
CA MET A 56 -14.39 10.73 -7.49
C MET A 56 -14.23 10.28 -6.04
N VAL A 57 -15.02 10.79 -5.10
CA VAL A 57 -15.02 10.35 -3.70
C VAL A 57 -15.42 8.87 -3.60
N ALA A 58 -16.46 8.44 -4.33
CA ALA A 58 -16.87 7.04 -4.35
C ALA A 58 -15.74 6.13 -4.86
N ARG A 59 -15.06 6.52 -5.95
CA ARG A 59 -13.91 5.79 -6.50
C ARG A 59 -12.71 5.78 -5.54
N LEU A 60 -12.40 6.91 -4.90
CA LEU A 60 -11.35 6.99 -3.88
C LEU A 60 -11.63 6.02 -2.73
N ARG A 61 -12.88 5.94 -2.25
CA ARG A 61 -13.26 4.98 -1.20
C ARG A 61 -13.03 3.53 -1.62
N GLU A 62 -13.38 3.19 -2.86
CA GLU A 62 -13.17 1.85 -3.40
C GLU A 62 -11.68 1.50 -3.48
N GLU A 63 -10.87 2.38 -4.09
CA GLU A 63 -9.41 2.20 -4.19
C GLU A 63 -8.75 2.03 -2.82
N VAL A 64 -9.10 2.88 -1.84
CA VAL A 64 -8.57 2.79 -0.47
C VAL A 64 -8.99 1.48 0.22
N THR A 65 -10.21 1.00 -0.02
CA THR A 65 -10.68 -0.28 0.52
C THR A 65 -9.89 -1.46 -0.06
N ILE A 66 -9.64 -1.44 -1.37
CA ILE A 66 -8.86 -2.47 -2.06
C ILE A 66 -7.40 -2.41 -1.58
N LEU A 67 -6.84 -1.21 -1.42
CA LEU A 67 -5.50 -0.98 -0.87
C LEU A 67 -5.37 -1.56 0.54
N ASP A 68 -6.30 -1.25 1.44
CA ASP A 68 -6.32 -1.78 2.81
C ASP A 68 -6.27 -3.31 2.82
N ARG A 69 -7.03 -3.97 1.95
CA ARG A 69 -7.02 -5.43 1.82
C ARG A 69 -5.65 -5.94 1.37
N HIS A 70 -5.03 -5.33 0.37
CA HIS A 70 -3.71 -5.75 -0.12
C HIS A 70 -2.59 -5.50 0.89
N VAL A 71 -2.67 -4.42 1.68
CA VAL A 71 -1.74 -4.18 2.78
C VAL A 71 -1.83 -5.27 3.84
N GLU A 72 -3.04 -5.68 4.23
CA GLU A 72 -3.21 -6.77 5.20
C GLU A 72 -2.77 -8.14 4.62
N GLU A 73 -3.00 -8.37 3.32
CA GLU A 73 -2.47 -9.55 2.62
C GLU A 73 -0.94 -9.56 2.59
N HIS A 74 -0.30 -8.41 2.30
CA HIS A 74 1.14 -8.23 2.33
C HIS A 74 1.72 -8.53 3.72
N LYS A 75 1.14 -7.95 4.79
CA LYS A 75 1.55 -8.26 6.18
C LYS A 75 1.47 -9.74 6.49
N LYS A 76 0.40 -10.40 6.07
CA LYS A 76 0.22 -11.84 6.29
C LYS A 76 1.27 -12.65 5.52
N ALA A 77 1.55 -12.27 4.27
CA ALA A 77 2.55 -12.92 3.44
C ALA A 77 3.96 -12.77 4.04
N VAL A 78 4.34 -11.57 4.49
CA VAL A 78 5.62 -11.31 5.17
C VAL A 78 5.77 -12.17 6.43
N ARG A 79 4.76 -12.23 7.30
CA ARG A 79 4.79 -13.07 8.52
C ARG A 79 4.89 -14.58 8.23
N SER A 80 4.51 -15.01 7.04
CA SER A 80 4.58 -16.42 6.64
C SER A 80 5.96 -16.85 6.14
N ILE A 81 6.88 -15.90 5.94
CA ILE A 81 8.22 -16.22 5.49
C ILE A 81 9.07 -16.75 6.64
N ASN A 82 9.76 -17.86 6.39
CA ASN A 82 10.83 -18.33 7.24
C ASN A 82 12.11 -17.49 6.99
N PHE A 83 12.35 -16.54 7.88
CA PHE A 83 13.52 -15.63 7.82
C PHE A 83 14.86 -16.38 7.78
N GLN A 84 14.96 -17.56 8.38
CA GLN A 84 16.21 -18.35 8.35
C GLN A 84 16.61 -18.76 6.93
N ASP A 85 15.63 -19.04 6.08
CA ASP A 85 15.90 -19.44 4.70
C ASP A 85 16.38 -18.23 3.86
N ILE A 86 15.99 -17.00 4.21
CA ILE A 86 16.50 -15.77 3.58
C ILE A 86 17.89 -15.43 4.10
N VAL A 87 18.12 -15.52 5.41
CA VAL A 87 19.45 -15.31 6.02
C VAL A 87 20.49 -16.24 5.39
N ALA A 88 20.12 -17.49 5.10
CA ALA A 88 20.99 -18.42 4.40
C ALA A 88 21.39 -17.94 2.99
N LEU A 89 20.51 -17.23 2.27
CA LEU A 89 20.83 -16.64 0.96
C LEU A 89 21.90 -15.54 1.09
N TYR A 90 21.77 -14.67 2.09
CA TYR A 90 22.77 -13.63 2.36
C TYR A 90 24.11 -14.24 2.84
N GLY A 91 24.06 -15.34 3.58
CA GLY A 91 25.24 -16.11 3.96
C GLY A 91 26.02 -16.65 2.74
N VAL A 92 25.33 -17.11 1.69
CA VAL A 92 25.96 -17.51 0.43
C VAL A 92 26.64 -16.34 -0.27
N ALA A 93 26.13 -15.12 -0.10
CA ALA A 93 26.75 -13.88 -0.62
C ALA A 93 27.98 -13.41 0.20
N GLY A 94 28.41 -14.18 1.22
CA GLY A 94 29.61 -13.90 2.00
C GLY A 94 29.38 -13.07 3.27
N ARG A 95 28.11 -12.81 3.64
CA ARG A 95 27.77 -12.16 4.91
C ARG A 95 27.92 -13.12 6.09
N THR A 96 28.31 -12.59 7.24
CA THR A 96 28.19 -13.32 8.50
C THR A 96 26.72 -13.52 8.86
N SER A 97 26.41 -14.52 9.69
CA SER A 97 25.02 -14.77 10.10
C SER A 97 24.38 -13.59 10.83
N GLU A 98 25.17 -12.78 11.54
CA GLU A 98 24.69 -11.60 12.26
C GLU A 98 24.37 -10.46 11.29
N GLU A 99 25.28 -10.16 10.35
CA GLU A 99 25.06 -9.16 9.30
C GLU A 99 23.86 -9.54 8.42
N ALA A 100 23.78 -10.80 8.00
CA ALA A 100 22.67 -11.29 7.19
C ALA A 100 21.32 -11.18 7.92
N LEU A 101 21.28 -11.45 9.23
CA LEU A 101 20.05 -11.29 10.02
C LEU A 101 19.65 -9.82 10.13
N ALA A 102 20.61 -8.94 10.42
CA ALA A 102 20.37 -7.51 10.54
C ALA A 102 19.89 -6.88 9.22
N GLU A 103 20.53 -7.23 8.09
CA GLU A 103 20.13 -6.76 6.76
C GLU A 103 18.71 -7.22 6.42
N VAL A 104 18.41 -8.51 6.59
CA VAL A 104 17.07 -9.04 6.31
C VAL A 104 16.01 -8.35 7.18
N GLN A 105 16.26 -8.17 8.48
CA GLN A 105 15.31 -7.46 9.35
C GLN A 105 15.09 -6.02 8.88
N GLY A 106 16.17 -5.30 8.58
CA GLY A 106 16.10 -3.93 8.07
C GLY A 106 15.33 -3.82 6.76
N ASP A 107 15.53 -4.76 5.83
CA ASP A 107 14.83 -4.78 4.54
C ASP A 107 13.32 -4.96 4.73
N PHE A 108 12.89 -5.92 5.55
CA PHE A 108 11.47 -6.15 5.82
C PHE A 108 10.81 -5.02 6.63
N GLU A 109 11.53 -4.43 7.58
CA GLU A 109 11.06 -3.25 8.31
C GLU A 109 10.90 -2.04 7.38
N GLY A 110 11.89 -1.77 6.53
CA GLY A 110 11.85 -0.67 5.57
C GLY A 110 10.69 -0.78 4.59
N VAL A 111 10.48 -1.97 4.02
CA VAL A 111 9.32 -2.23 3.14
C VAL A 111 8.01 -2.09 3.92
N GLY A 112 7.94 -2.62 5.14
CA GLY A 112 6.76 -2.49 6.00
C GLY A 112 6.39 -1.02 6.29
N SER A 113 7.38 -0.19 6.62
CA SER A 113 7.19 1.25 6.81
C SER A 113 6.71 1.95 5.54
N MET A 114 7.30 1.64 4.39
CA MET A 114 6.89 2.20 3.10
C MET A 114 5.43 1.85 2.75
N VAL A 115 5.01 0.61 2.97
CA VAL A 115 3.64 0.16 2.71
C VAL A 115 2.63 0.88 3.61
N GLU A 116 2.94 1.05 4.90
CA GLU A 116 2.06 1.81 5.80
C GLU A 116 1.99 3.28 5.43
N GLU A 117 3.09 3.86 4.97
CA GLU A 117 3.11 5.25 4.50
C GLU A 117 2.25 5.44 3.25
N MET A 118 2.35 4.53 2.27
CA MET A 118 1.49 4.52 1.08
C MET A 118 0.00 4.41 1.44
N ARG A 119 -0.32 3.58 2.44
CA ARG A 119 -1.68 3.44 2.99
C ARG A 119 -2.15 4.73 3.65
N ARG A 120 -1.30 5.36 4.47
CA ARG A 120 -1.58 6.61 5.16
C ARG A 120 -1.90 7.73 4.16
N CYS A 121 -1.04 7.93 3.15
CA CYS A 121 -1.23 8.94 2.12
C CYS A 121 -2.55 8.77 1.36
N ALA A 122 -2.91 7.55 0.99
CA ALA A 122 -4.18 7.29 0.29
C ALA A 122 -5.41 7.57 1.17
N ARG A 123 -5.32 7.29 2.49
CA ARG A 123 -6.38 7.58 3.45
C ARG A 123 -6.52 9.08 3.71
N GLU A 124 -5.42 9.82 3.76
CA GLU A 124 -5.43 11.28 3.87
C GLU A 124 -6.10 11.91 2.65
N ALA A 125 -5.72 11.49 1.44
CA ALA A 125 -6.36 11.95 0.21
C ALA A 125 -7.89 11.70 0.18
N LEU A 126 -8.34 10.57 0.75
CA LEU A 126 -9.76 10.30 0.91
C LEU A 126 -10.41 11.17 1.98
N ALA A 127 -9.77 11.36 3.13
CA ALA A 127 -10.28 12.19 4.22
C ALA A 127 -10.47 13.64 3.74
N ASP A 128 -9.46 14.19 3.07
CA ASP A 128 -9.50 15.53 2.49
C ASP A 128 -10.66 15.66 1.50
N ALA A 129 -10.83 14.70 0.59
CA ALA A 129 -11.91 14.73 -0.40
C ALA A 129 -13.31 14.62 0.25
N VAL A 130 -13.45 13.88 1.34
CA VAL A 130 -14.72 13.76 2.08
C VAL A 130 -15.02 15.02 2.88
N HIS A 131 -14.01 15.66 3.47
CA HIS A 131 -14.19 16.84 4.33
C HIS A 131 -14.31 18.16 3.54
N GLU A 132 -13.55 18.35 2.46
CA GLU A 132 -13.72 19.52 1.57
C GLU A 132 -15.10 19.57 0.89
N GLY A 133 -15.82 18.44 0.80
CA GLY A 133 -17.20 18.41 0.32
C GLY A 133 -18.23 18.98 1.30
N THR A 134 -17.83 19.28 2.55
CA THR A 134 -18.74 19.75 3.62
C THR A 134 -18.62 21.23 3.95
N GLU A 135 -17.61 21.92 3.42
CA GLU A 135 -17.54 23.38 3.49
C GLU A 135 -18.40 23.98 2.38
N THR A 136 -19.70 24.08 2.64
CA THR A 136 -20.55 25.01 1.88
C THR A 136 -19.96 26.42 2.01
N PRO A 137 -19.73 27.17 0.90
CA PRO A 137 -19.51 28.60 1.01
C PRO A 137 -20.75 29.19 1.69
N SER A 138 -20.57 29.75 2.89
CA SER A 138 -21.67 30.35 3.62
C SER A 138 -22.23 31.51 2.78
N THR A 139 -23.53 31.45 2.57
CA THR A 139 -24.37 32.52 2.03
C THR A 139 -24.02 33.83 2.75
N GLY A 140 -23.49 34.80 2.00
CA GLY A 140 -22.98 36.04 2.60
C GLY A 140 -22.81 37.17 1.60
N SER A 141 -23.88 37.53 0.89
CA SER A 141 -24.17 38.96 0.66
C SER A 141 -25.66 39.11 0.31
N GLU A 142 -26.46 39.48 1.31
CA GLU A 142 -27.65 40.30 1.08
C GLU A 142 -27.22 41.50 0.24
N ILE A 143 -27.72 41.58 -0.99
CA ILE A 143 -27.75 42.84 -1.72
C ILE A 143 -29.09 43.47 -1.30
N ASP A 144 -29.00 44.38 -0.35
CA ASP A 144 -30.10 45.26 0.05
C ASP A 144 -30.48 46.13 -1.14
N LEU A 145 -31.69 45.93 -1.66
CA LEU A 145 -32.29 46.75 -2.71
C LEU A 145 -33.31 47.67 -2.06
N SER A 146 -32.84 48.71 -1.38
CA SER A 146 -33.71 49.76 -0.83
C SER A 146 -32.98 51.11 -0.83
N GLU A 147 -33.06 51.86 -1.93
CA GLU A 147 -33.07 53.34 -1.94
C GLU A 147 -33.17 53.87 -3.38
N GLU A 148 -34.39 53.93 -3.93
CA GLU A 148 -34.79 54.96 -4.90
C GLU A 148 -36.30 55.24 -4.71
N GLU A 149 -36.61 56.24 -3.88
CA GLU A 149 -37.48 57.40 -4.20
C GLU A 149 -37.69 58.28 -2.95
#